data_AF-A0A8I2G072-F1
#
_entry.id   AF-A0A8I2G072-F1
#
_cell.length_a   1.000
_cell.length_b   1.000
_cell.length_c   1.000
_cell.angle_alpha   90.00
_cell.angle_beta   90.00
_cell.angle_gamma   90.00
#
_symmetry.space_group_name_H-M   'P 1'
#
loop_
_entity.id
_entity.type
_entity.pdbx_description
1 polymer ?
#
loop_
_entity_poly.entity_id
_entity_poly.type
_entity_poly.pdbx_seq_one_letter_code
_entity_poly.pdbx_strand_id
1 'polypeptide(L)'
;RLRQSVLEAYENQDYPSTSLVRQILELPDDTRNPGSFLSTIVCALTPLHDNGNIKELDGQLIFSFNREENVISGSINYDLNIYEEDFIRWVSRHVENILEKALKDINAKIFEIAFLTEAERKRLLLEFNDTNREFPGNMTIHGLIEEQALQTPDRIAVVFGEHCITYRHLDERAEGLAAALKEYGIGPDSIAALLMERSLEIMIGILGILKAGGAYMFIDPDYPRDRINYMLKDSKAKNLLVS
;
A
#
# COMPACT_ATOMS: atom_id res chain seq x y z
N ARG A 1 27.62 -4.43 22.74
CA ARG A 1 26.31 -5.07 23.09
C ARG A 1 26.26 -6.49 22.55
N LEU A 2 26.13 -6.73 21.24
CA LEU A 2 26.07 -8.10 20.67
C LEU A 2 27.22 -9.01 21.12
N ARG A 3 28.49 -8.55 21.04
CA ARG A 3 29.65 -9.32 21.50
C ARG A 3 29.53 -9.78 22.97
N GLN A 4 29.02 -8.92 23.84
CA GLN A 4 28.88 -9.23 25.26
C GLN A 4 27.78 -10.28 25.47
N SER A 5 26.62 -10.09 24.84
CA SER A 5 25.51 -11.05 24.92
C SER A 5 25.88 -12.42 24.35
N VAL A 6 26.67 -12.47 23.27
CA VAL A 6 27.18 -13.72 22.71
C VAL A 6 28.12 -14.42 23.70
N LEU A 7 29.06 -13.69 24.32
CA LEU A 7 29.98 -14.26 25.31
C LEU A 7 29.25 -14.81 26.54
N GLU A 8 28.27 -14.07 27.07
CA GLU A 8 27.41 -14.52 28.18
C GLU A 8 26.60 -15.79 27.82
N ALA A 9 26.13 -15.90 26.58
CA ALA A 9 25.46 -17.11 26.10
C ALA A 9 26.43 -18.31 25.98
N TYR A 10 27.66 -18.08 25.51
CA TYR A 10 28.69 -19.12 25.45
C TYR A 10 29.06 -19.69 26.82
N GLU A 11 29.11 -18.84 27.86
CA GLU A 11 29.37 -19.29 29.24
C GLU A 11 28.28 -20.24 29.77
N ASN A 12 27.09 -20.24 29.17
CA ASN A 12 25.95 -21.08 29.56
C ASN A 12 25.56 -22.11 28.48
N GLN A 13 26.46 -22.40 27.52
CA GLN A 13 26.16 -23.25 26.36
C GLN A 13 25.80 -24.71 26.71
N ASP A 14 26.21 -25.19 27.89
CA ASP A 14 25.94 -26.55 28.35
C ASP A 14 24.46 -26.76 28.71
N TYR A 15 23.67 -25.69 28.80
CA TYR A 15 22.25 -25.77 29.07
C TYR A 15 21.48 -26.25 27.82
N PRO A 16 20.71 -27.36 27.88
CA PRO A 16 20.00 -27.89 26.72
C PRO A 16 18.99 -26.88 26.15
N SER A 17 19.15 -26.52 24.88
CA SER A 17 18.29 -25.55 24.18
C SER A 17 16.80 -25.96 24.19
N THR A 18 16.51 -27.26 24.09
CA THR A 18 15.14 -27.78 24.15
C THR A 18 14.47 -27.53 25.49
N SER A 19 15.21 -27.62 26.59
CA SER A 19 14.70 -27.35 27.94
C SER A 19 14.42 -25.86 28.12
N LEU A 20 15.29 -25.01 27.57
CA LEU A 20 15.12 -23.56 27.61
C LEU A 20 13.87 -23.12 26.84
N VAL A 21 13.70 -23.62 25.61
CA VAL A 21 12.54 -23.28 24.76
C VAL A 21 11.24 -23.72 25.42
N ARG A 22 11.19 -24.90 26.05
CA ARG A 22 10.01 -25.37 26.78
C ARG A 22 9.65 -24.46 27.95
N GLN A 23 10.64 -24.03 28.73
CA GLN A 23 10.42 -23.14 29.86
C GLN A 23 9.95 -21.76 29.43
N ILE A 24 10.54 -21.19 28.37
CA ILE A 24 10.19 -19.85 27.86
C ILE A 24 8.79 -19.84 27.24
N LEU A 25 8.44 -20.88 26.47
CA LEU A 25 7.17 -20.97 25.76
C LEU A 25 6.07 -21.71 26.54
N GLU A 26 6.35 -22.08 27.80
CA GLU A 26 5.43 -22.83 28.68
C GLU A 26 4.84 -24.10 28.02
N LEU A 27 5.69 -24.84 27.29
CA LEU A 27 5.25 -26.01 26.53
C LEU A 27 5.16 -27.27 27.42
N PRO A 28 4.18 -28.17 27.17
CA PRO A 28 4.11 -29.47 27.84
C PRO A 28 5.40 -30.31 27.69
N ASP A 29 5.74 -31.08 28.73
CA ASP A 29 6.96 -31.91 28.75
C ASP A 29 7.01 -33.01 27.68
N ASP A 30 5.86 -33.39 27.13
CA ASP A 30 5.73 -34.37 26.05
C ASP A 30 5.80 -33.74 24.65
N THR A 31 5.96 -32.41 24.55
CA THR A 31 6.09 -31.70 23.27
C THR A 31 7.29 -32.23 22.49
N ARG A 32 7.00 -32.92 21.38
CA ARG A 32 8.01 -33.40 20.43
C ARG A 32 8.48 -32.23 19.56
N ASN A 33 9.79 -32.03 19.52
CA ASN A 33 10.47 -30.93 18.83
C ASN A 33 9.98 -29.50 19.22
N PRO A 34 10.22 -29.04 20.46
CA PRO A 34 9.87 -27.68 20.90
C PRO A 34 10.48 -26.56 20.02
N GLY A 35 11.61 -26.86 19.35
CA GLY A 35 12.31 -25.91 18.48
C GLY A 35 11.54 -25.54 17.22
N SER A 36 10.61 -26.39 16.75
CA SER A 36 9.82 -26.09 15.54
C SER A 36 8.79 -24.98 15.75
N PHE A 37 8.48 -24.63 17.00
CA PHE A 37 7.58 -23.51 17.33
C PHE A 37 8.26 -22.14 17.17
N LEU A 38 9.58 -22.12 17.00
CA LEU A 38 10.34 -20.93 16.67
C LEU A 38 10.65 -20.97 15.17
N SER A 39 10.25 -19.92 14.45
CA SER A 39 10.78 -19.65 13.10
C SER A 39 12.25 -19.26 13.26
N THR A 40 13.14 -20.25 13.33
CA THR A 40 14.53 -20.03 13.71
C THR A 40 15.34 -19.62 12.48
N ILE A 41 15.73 -18.33 12.44
CA ILE A 41 16.84 -17.87 11.60
C ILE A 41 18.12 -18.09 12.39
N VAL A 42 19.00 -18.96 11.92
CA VAL A 42 20.28 -19.24 12.59
C VAL A 42 21.40 -18.52 11.84
N CYS A 43 22.27 -17.83 12.59
CA CYS A 43 23.49 -17.24 12.05
C CYS A 43 24.72 -17.91 12.69
N ALA A 44 25.46 -18.67 11.90
CA ALA A 44 26.69 -19.33 12.31
C ALA A 44 27.90 -18.53 11.80
N LEU A 45 28.85 -18.24 12.71
CA LEU A 45 30.12 -17.60 12.40
C LEU A 45 31.25 -18.58 12.74
N THR A 46 32.09 -18.96 11.79
CA THR A 46 33.32 -19.74 12.05
C THR A 46 34.52 -18.79 12.20
N PRO A 47 35.47 -19.06 13.13
CA PRO A 47 35.64 -20.27 13.94
C PRO A 47 34.94 -20.21 15.31
N LEU A 48 34.02 -19.27 15.54
CA LEU A 48 33.32 -19.17 16.84
C LEU A 48 32.53 -20.47 17.14
N HIS A 49 32.00 -21.11 16.10
CA HIS A 49 31.38 -22.44 16.18
C HIS A 49 32.34 -23.48 15.60
N ASP A 50 32.53 -24.61 16.29
CA ASP A 50 33.35 -25.71 15.79
C ASP A 50 32.74 -26.28 14.49
N ASN A 51 33.58 -26.57 13.49
CA ASN A 51 33.19 -26.92 12.13
C ASN A 51 32.31 -28.19 12.04
N GLY A 52 32.21 -28.98 13.12
CA GLY A 52 31.48 -30.25 13.16
C GLY A 52 29.95 -30.13 13.15
N ASN A 53 29.37 -29.06 13.72
CA ASN A 53 27.95 -29.08 14.11
C ASN A 53 27.00 -28.18 13.30
N ILE A 54 27.50 -27.46 12.28
CA ILE A 54 26.61 -26.59 11.45
C ILE A 54 25.56 -27.41 10.70
N LYS A 55 25.85 -28.67 10.36
CA LYS A 55 24.92 -29.60 9.70
C LYS A 55 23.79 -30.11 10.59
N GLU A 56 23.90 -29.94 11.91
CA GLU A 56 22.89 -30.38 12.89
C GLU A 56 22.01 -29.22 13.37
N LEU A 57 22.18 -28.01 12.81
CA LEU A 57 21.33 -26.87 13.13
C LEU A 57 19.96 -27.04 12.47
N ASP A 58 18.93 -27.23 13.28
CA ASP A 58 17.54 -27.20 12.83
C ASP A 58 17.09 -25.74 12.65
N GLY A 59 16.95 -25.31 11.40
CA GLY A 59 16.47 -23.97 11.05
C GLY A 59 15.85 -23.93 9.67
N GLN A 60 14.78 -23.14 9.52
CA GLN A 60 14.10 -22.95 8.22
C GLN A 60 14.96 -22.13 7.26
N LEU A 61 15.83 -21.25 7.82
CA LEU A 61 16.78 -20.41 7.11
C LEU A 61 18.04 -20.23 7.94
N ILE A 62 19.18 -20.70 7.44
CA ILE A 62 20.45 -20.74 8.15
C ILE A 62 21.50 -19.99 7.33
N PHE A 63 21.99 -18.88 7.88
CA PHE A 63 23.13 -18.15 7.37
C PHE A 63 24.40 -18.67 8.02
N SER A 64 25.39 -19.03 7.22
CA SER A 64 26.72 -19.40 7.70
C SER A 64 27.74 -18.48 7.06
N PHE A 65 28.63 -17.90 7.86
CA PHE A 65 29.73 -17.09 7.37
C PHE A 65 31.05 -17.65 7.89
N ASN A 66 32.01 -17.75 6.99
CA ASN A 66 33.37 -18.19 7.30
C ASN A 66 34.37 -17.13 6.84
N ARG A 67 35.40 -16.91 7.64
CA ARG A 67 36.52 -16.05 7.26
C ARG A 67 37.78 -16.89 7.09
N GLU A 68 38.27 -16.94 5.87
CA GLU A 68 39.57 -17.53 5.54
C GLU A 68 40.51 -16.40 5.11
N GLU A 69 41.55 -16.15 5.91
CA GLU A 69 42.50 -15.05 5.73
C GLU A 69 41.79 -13.68 5.56
N ASN A 70 41.76 -13.18 4.32
CA ASN A 70 41.19 -11.90 3.92
C ASN A 70 39.86 -12.04 3.14
N VAL A 71 39.31 -13.26 3.04
CA VAL A 71 38.06 -13.54 2.33
C VAL A 71 36.99 -13.92 3.35
N ILE A 72 35.85 -13.25 3.27
CA ILE A 72 34.62 -13.67 3.96
C ILE A 72 33.78 -14.42 2.92
N SER A 73 33.48 -15.68 3.21
CA SER A 73 32.56 -16.50 2.44
C SER A 73 31.29 -16.71 3.25
N GLY A 74 30.16 -16.92 2.56
CA GLY A 74 28.90 -17.20 3.21
C GLY A 74 28.05 -18.18 2.42
N SER A 75 27.19 -18.91 3.12
CA SER A 75 26.20 -19.82 2.54
C SER A 75 24.86 -19.65 3.24
N ILE A 76 23.77 -19.84 2.49
CA ILE A 76 22.41 -19.83 3.01
C ILE A 76 21.81 -21.22 2.77
N ASN A 77 21.51 -21.96 3.84
CA ASN A 77 20.76 -23.20 3.78
C ASN A 77 19.30 -22.92 4.15
N TYR A 78 18.34 -23.48 3.43
CA TYR A 78 16.92 -23.15 3.62
C TYR A 78 16.01 -24.34 3.29
N ASP A 79 14.82 -24.34 3.90
CA ASP A 79 13.78 -25.33 3.63
C ASP A 79 13.03 -24.98 2.33
N LEU A 80 13.11 -25.87 1.34
CA LEU A 80 12.45 -25.74 0.04
C LEU A 80 10.92 -25.81 0.11
N ASN A 81 10.34 -26.31 1.21
CA ASN A 81 8.89 -26.29 1.42
C ASN A 81 8.39 -24.90 1.85
N ILE A 82 9.28 -24.00 2.27
CA ILE A 82 8.95 -22.67 2.79
C ILE A 82 9.44 -21.57 1.86
N TYR A 83 10.65 -21.72 1.30
CA TYR A 83 11.29 -20.68 0.50
C TYR A 83 11.60 -21.13 -0.92
N GLU A 84 11.30 -20.25 -1.87
CA GLU A 84 11.69 -20.40 -3.27
C GLU A 84 13.15 -19.96 -3.47
N GLU A 85 13.84 -20.59 -4.42
CA GLU A 85 15.25 -20.29 -4.72
C GLU A 85 15.45 -18.82 -5.12
N ASP A 86 14.54 -18.26 -5.93
CA ASP A 86 14.61 -16.86 -6.37
C ASP A 86 14.49 -15.88 -5.18
N PHE A 87 13.67 -16.21 -4.19
CA PHE A 87 13.58 -15.42 -2.95
C PHE A 87 14.89 -15.46 -2.17
N ILE A 88 15.52 -16.63 -2.06
CA ILE A 88 16.80 -16.75 -1.33
C ILE A 88 17.94 -16.05 -2.08
N ARG A 89 17.97 -16.14 -3.41
CA ARG A 89 18.91 -15.35 -4.24
C ARG A 89 18.69 -13.85 -4.08
N TRP A 90 17.45 -13.42 -3.90
CA TRP A 90 17.13 -12.03 -3.61
C TRP A 90 17.64 -11.61 -2.22
N VAL A 91 17.38 -12.41 -1.18
CA VAL A 91 17.90 -12.19 0.18
C VAL A 91 19.43 -12.16 0.21
N SER A 92 20.12 -13.05 -0.53
CA SER A 92 21.58 -13.10 -0.54
C SER A 92 22.19 -11.79 -1.07
N ARG A 93 21.60 -11.20 -2.11
CA ARG A 93 22.04 -9.90 -2.66
C ARG A 93 21.87 -8.76 -1.65
N HIS A 94 20.84 -8.83 -0.81
CA HIS A 94 20.62 -7.83 0.25
C HIS A 94 21.65 -7.96 1.36
N VAL A 95 21.93 -9.20 1.79
CA VAL A 95 22.99 -9.48 2.78
C VAL A 95 24.34 -9.00 2.26
N GLU A 96 24.70 -9.30 1.02
CA GLU A 96 25.93 -8.82 0.39
C GLU A 96 26.02 -7.30 0.40
N ASN A 97 24.96 -6.60 0.00
CA ASN A 97 24.91 -5.14 -0.03
C ASN A 97 24.97 -4.51 1.37
N ILE A 98 24.37 -5.15 2.38
CA ILE A 98 24.52 -4.74 3.79
C ILE A 98 25.97 -4.89 4.23
N LEU A 99 26.58 -6.06 4.00
CA LEU A 99 27.97 -6.35 4.39
C LEU A 99 28.94 -5.38 3.72
N GLU A 100 28.79 -5.13 2.42
CA GLU A 100 29.65 -4.19 1.68
C GLU A 100 29.59 -2.78 2.28
N LYS A 101 28.38 -2.29 2.60
CA LYS A 101 28.20 -0.95 3.19
C LYS A 101 28.71 -0.87 4.62
N ALA A 102 28.45 -1.89 5.44
CA ALA A 102 28.93 -1.97 6.81
C ALA A 102 30.47 -2.04 6.89
N LEU A 103 31.10 -2.71 5.93
CA LEU A 103 32.57 -2.79 5.84
C LEU A 103 33.21 -1.49 5.36
N LYS A 104 32.51 -0.69 4.54
CA LYS A 104 32.98 0.64 4.09
C LYS A 104 32.93 1.69 5.19
N ASP A 105 31.95 1.63 6.09
CA ASP A 105 31.84 2.52 7.24
C ASP A 105 31.36 1.77 8.49
N ILE A 106 32.31 1.41 9.35
CA ILE A 106 32.06 0.69 10.62
C ILE A 106 31.34 1.55 11.67
N ASN A 107 31.31 2.88 11.49
CA ASN A 107 30.62 3.80 12.39
C ASN A 107 29.22 4.18 11.88
N ALA A 108 28.83 3.72 10.69
CA ALA A 108 27.50 3.94 10.14
C ALA A 108 26.45 3.41 11.11
N LYS A 109 25.36 4.17 11.28
CA LYS A 109 24.26 3.71 12.12
C LYS A 109 23.51 2.60 11.40
N ILE A 110 23.12 1.56 12.13
CA ILE A 110 22.45 0.37 11.58
C ILE A 110 21.24 0.73 10.70
N PHE A 111 20.44 1.73 11.10
CA PHE A 111 19.25 2.16 10.34
C PHE A 111 19.56 2.96 9.07
N GLU A 112 20.80 3.43 8.89
CA GLU A 112 21.24 4.16 7.69
C GLU A 112 21.82 3.21 6.64
N ILE A 113 22.04 1.94 6.99
CA ILE A 113 22.56 0.92 6.07
C ILE A 113 21.42 0.47 5.14
N ALA A 114 21.44 0.99 3.91
CA ALA A 114 20.47 0.61 2.90
C ALA A 114 20.68 -0.85 2.45
N PHE A 115 19.71 -1.72 2.72
CA PHE A 115 19.76 -3.14 2.35
C PHE A 115 19.41 -3.41 0.88
N LEU A 116 18.58 -2.56 0.27
CA LEU A 116 18.24 -2.64 -1.15
C LEU A 116 19.46 -2.35 -2.01
N THR A 117 19.62 -3.12 -3.07
CA THR A 117 20.58 -2.83 -4.13
C THR A 117 20.14 -1.57 -4.88
N GLU A 118 21.08 -0.90 -5.57
CA GLU A 118 20.76 0.29 -6.37
C GLU A 118 19.75 -0.01 -7.48
N ALA A 119 19.84 -1.19 -8.10
CA ALA A 119 18.90 -1.64 -9.13
C ALA A 119 17.48 -1.77 -8.59
N GLU A 120 17.30 -2.36 -7.41
CA GLU A 120 15.98 -2.50 -6.79
C GLU A 120 15.43 -1.16 -6.34
N ARG A 121 16.28 -0.32 -5.74
CA ARG A 121 15.89 1.04 -5.36
C ARG A 121 15.43 1.83 -6.59
N LYS A 122 16.16 1.72 -7.72
CA LYS A 122 15.77 2.34 -8.99
C LYS A 122 14.42 1.81 -9.48
N ARG A 123 14.22 0.49 -9.44
CA ARG A 123 12.95 -0.12 -9.85
C ARG A 123 11.77 0.35 -9.02
N LEU A 124 11.91 0.35 -7.69
CA LEU A 124 10.85 0.76 -6.77
C LEU A 124 10.54 2.26 -6.85
N LEU A 125 11.56 3.10 -6.99
CA LEU A 125 11.38 4.55 -6.96
C LEU A 125 11.07 5.15 -8.33
N LEU A 126 11.58 4.58 -9.41
CA LEU A 126 11.46 5.14 -10.76
C LEU A 126 10.57 4.27 -11.64
N GLU A 127 10.90 3.00 -11.83
CA GLU A 127 10.25 2.16 -12.85
C GLU A 127 8.77 1.88 -12.51
N PHE A 128 8.46 1.59 -11.24
CA PHE A 128 7.08 1.42 -10.79
C PHE A 128 6.29 2.73 -10.77
N ASN A 129 6.98 3.87 -10.63
CA ASN A 129 6.37 5.19 -10.59
C ASN A 129 6.45 5.93 -11.93
N ASP A 130 6.81 5.24 -13.03
CA ASP A 130 6.81 5.82 -14.38
C ASP A 130 5.39 5.86 -14.97
N THR A 131 4.52 6.58 -14.25
CA THR A 131 3.11 6.79 -14.57
C THR A 131 2.89 8.13 -15.27
N ASN A 132 3.96 8.85 -15.63
CA ASN A 132 3.83 10.11 -16.34
C ASN A 132 3.27 9.86 -17.74
N ARG A 133 2.11 10.45 -18.03
CA ARG A 133 1.44 10.36 -19.33
C ARG A 133 0.96 11.76 -19.69
N GLU A 134 1.02 12.11 -20.97
CA GLU A 134 0.41 13.35 -21.44
C GLU A 134 -1.10 13.26 -21.21
N PHE A 135 -1.61 14.21 -20.42
CA PHE A 135 -3.04 14.36 -20.17
C PHE A 135 -3.42 15.79 -20.53
N PRO A 136 -4.50 16.02 -21.31
CA PRO A 136 -5.01 17.35 -21.60
C PRO A 136 -5.61 17.97 -20.33
N GLY A 137 -4.75 18.46 -19.43
CA GLY A 137 -5.11 18.97 -18.11
C GLY A 137 -5.72 20.38 -18.11
N ASN A 138 -5.99 20.95 -19.28
CA ASN A 138 -6.55 22.28 -19.46
C ASN A 138 -8.09 22.29 -19.59
N MET A 139 -8.74 21.12 -19.59
CA MET A 139 -10.19 21.01 -19.74
C MET A 139 -10.85 20.45 -18.48
N THR A 140 -12.05 20.96 -18.19
CA THR A 140 -12.91 20.41 -17.13
C THR A 140 -13.76 19.27 -17.69
N ILE A 141 -14.23 18.38 -16.81
CA ILE A 141 -15.13 17.28 -17.21
C ILE A 141 -16.40 17.82 -17.87
N HIS A 142 -17.00 18.90 -17.33
CA HIS A 142 -18.19 19.51 -17.91
C HIS A 142 -17.88 20.18 -19.26
N GLY A 143 -16.69 20.79 -19.43
CA GLY A 143 -16.26 21.34 -20.71
C GLY A 143 -16.06 20.29 -21.81
N LEU A 144 -15.57 19.10 -21.45
CA LEU A 144 -15.51 17.96 -22.39
C LEU A 144 -16.91 17.49 -22.83
N ILE A 145 -17.90 17.55 -21.92
CA ILE A 145 -19.28 17.18 -22.22
C ILE A 145 -19.96 18.25 -23.09
N GLU A 146 -19.70 19.54 -22.84
CA GLU A 146 -20.13 20.65 -23.69
C GLU A 146 -19.59 20.49 -25.11
N GLU A 147 -18.29 20.19 -25.26
CA GLU A 147 -17.70 19.94 -26.56
C GLU A 147 -18.36 18.76 -27.28
N GLN A 148 -18.61 17.65 -26.56
CA GLN A 148 -19.29 16.49 -27.13
C GLN A 148 -20.75 16.81 -27.52
N ALA A 149 -21.43 17.68 -26.77
CA ALA A 149 -22.78 18.15 -27.09
C ALA A 149 -22.82 19.01 -28.35
N LEU A 150 -21.79 19.80 -28.61
CA LEU A 150 -21.63 20.52 -29.88
C LEU A 150 -21.31 19.58 -31.05
N GLN A 151 -20.48 18.56 -30.84
CA GLN A 151 -20.06 17.64 -31.90
C GLN A 151 -21.17 16.66 -32.31
N THR A 152 -21.90 16.08 -31.36
CA THR A 152 -22.94 15.08 -31.62
C THR A 152 -24.20 15.31 -30.79
N PRO A 153 -24.92 16.43 -31.03
CA PRO A 153 -26.01 16.88 -30.16
C PRO A 153 -27.16 15.89 -30.00
N ASP A 154 -27.49 15.15 -31.06
CA ASP A 154 -28.66 14.27 -31.11
C ASP A 154 -28.34 12.82 -30.71
N ARG A 155 -27.07 12.53 -30.36
CA ARG A 155 -26.71 11.22 -29.80
C ARG A 155 -27.20 11.11 -28.36
N ILE A 156 -27.60 9.90 -27.98
CA ILE A 156 -28.00 9.58 -26.61
C ILE A 156 -26.77 9.70 -25.70
N ALA A 157 -26.89 10.48 -24.63
CA ALA A 157 -25.86 10.67 -23.61
C ALA A 157 -26.10 9.80 -22.38
N VAL A 158 -27.35 9.70 -21.93
CA VAL A 158 -27.73 8.93 -20.73
C VAL A 158 -29.01 8.14 -21.01
N VAL A 159 -29.06 6.91 -20.51
CA VAL A 159 -30.23 6.02 -20.54
C VAL A 159 -30.55 5.58 -19.12
N PHE A 160 -31.82 5.65 -18.74
CA PHE A 160 -32.34 5.16 -17.47
C PHE A 160 -33.72 4.52 -17.68
N GLY A 161 -33.78 3.19 -17.56
CA GLY A 161 -34.97 2.43 -17.93
C GLY A 161 -35.33 2.64 -19.40
N GLU A 162 -36.59 3.02 -19.66
CA GLU A 162 -37.10 3.34 -21.00
C GLU A 162 -36.87 4.81 -21.40
N HIS A 163 -36.29 5.62 -20.51
CA HIS A 163 -36.03 7.03 -20.76
C HIS A 163 -34.58 7.26 -21.19
N CYS A 164 -34.39 8.20 -22.11
CA CYS A 164 -33.07 8.63 -22.54
C CYS A 164 -33.02 10.14 -22.75
N ILE A 165 -31.83 10.71 -22.59
CA ILE A 165 -31.55 12.12 -22.88
C ILE A 165 -30.38 12.22 -23.85
N THR A 166 -30.49 13.09 -24.85
CA THR A 166 -29.40 13.35 -25.79
C THR A 166 -28.36 14.29 -25.18
N TYR A 167 -27.17 14.36 -25.77
CA TYR A 167 -26.13 15.28 -25.32
C TYR A 167 -26.62 16.74 -25.28
N ARG A 168 -27.33 17.19 -26.32
CA ARG A 168 -27.91 18.54 -26.39
C ARG A 168 -28.82 18.83 -25.20
N HIS A 169 -29.81 17.97 -24.96
CA HIS A 169 -30.78 18.18 -23.89
C HIS A 169 -30.15 18.07 -22.50
N LEU A 170 -29.14 17.20 -22.34
CA LEU A 170 -28.40 17.09 -21.08
C LEU A 170 -27.66 18.39 -20.77
N ASP A 171 -26.93 18.92 -21.76
CA ASP A 171 -26.15 20.15 -21.62
C ASP A 171 -27.04 21.37 -21.37
N GLU A 172 -28.11 21.56 -22.15
CA GLU A 172 -29.06 22.66 -21.99
C GLU A 172 -29.72 22.66 -20.60
N ARG A 173 -30.14 21.49 -20.10
CA ARG A 173 -30.72 21.37 -18.75
C ARG A 173 -29.69 21.63 -17.66
N ALA A 174 -28.47 21.13 -17.84
CA ALA A 174 -27.37 21.38 -16.90
C ALA A 174 -26.97 22.86 -16.87
N GLU A 175 -26.98 23.55 -18.02
CA GLU A 175 -26.70 24.98 -18.13
C GLU A 175 -27.77 25.82 -17.40
N GLY A 176 -29.05 25.50 -17.62
CA GLY A 176 -30.16 26.14 -16.90
C GLY A 176 -30.06 25.96 -15.39
N LEU A 177 -29.75 24.73 -14.94
CA LEU A 177 -29.53 24.46 -13.52
C LEU A 177 -28.30 25.22 -12.98
N ALA A 178 -27.19 25.25 -13.72
CA ALA A 178 -25.98 25.97 -13.31
C ALA A 178 -26.23 27.46 -13.11
N ALA A 179 -27.01 28.09 -14.01
CA ALA A 179 -27.41 29.48 -13.86
C ALA A 179 -28.19 29.72 -12.57
N ALA A 180 -29.19 28.88 -12.28
CA ALA A 180 -29.96 28.95 -11.03
C ALA A 180 -29.07 28.73 -9.79
N LEU A 181 -28.19 27.73 -9.82
CA LEU A 181 -27.29 27.43 -8.69
C LEU A 181 -26.35 28.59 -8.36
N LYS A 182 -25.86 29.32 -9.38
CA LYS A 182 -25.07 30.54 -9.18
C LYS A 182 -25.86 31.63 -8.44
N GLU A 183 -27.14 31.79 -8.74
CA GLU A 183 -28.03 32.71 -8.01
C GLU A 183 -28.23 32.28 -6.54
N TYR A 184 -28.18 30.98 -6.27
CA TYR A 184 -28.21 30.41 -4.92
C TYR A 184 -26.83 30.33 -4.23
N GLY A 185 -25.80 30.96 -4.80
CA GLY A 185 -24.48 31.12 -4.19
C GLY A 185 -23.52 29.95 -4.38
N ILE A 186 -23.80 29.03 -5.30
CA ILE A 186 -22.83 28.01 -5.73
C ILE A 186 -21.77 28.65 -6.63
N GLY A 187 -20.52 28.32 -6.34
CA GLY A 187 -19.32 28.76 -7.05
C GLY A 187 -18.11 27.91 -6.67
N PRO A 188 -16.88 28.35 -7.02
CA PRO A 188 -15.64 27.69 -6.60
C PRO A 188 -15.61 27.41 -5.10
N ASP A 189 -15.11 26.23 -4.73
CA ASP A 189 -14.99 25.75 -3.33
C ASP A 189 -16.30 25.61 -2.56
N SER A 190 -17.46 25.68 -3.23
CA SER A 190 -18.77 25.40 -2.62
C SER A 190 -19.17 23.93 -2.80
N ILE A 191 -19.94 23.40 -1.85
CA ILE A 191 -20.50 22.05 -1.91
C ILE A 191 -22.02 22.14 -2.03
N ALA A 192 -22.59 21.50 -3.05
CA ALA A 192 -24.01 21.27 -3.20
C ALA A 192 -24.33 19.78 -2.96
N ALA A 193 -25.28 19.51 -2.07
CA ALA A 193 -25.73 18.15 -1.80
C ALA A 193 -26.82 17.73 -2.81
N LEU A 194 -26.76 16.48 -3.27
CA LEU A 194 -27.77 15.84 -4.12
C LEU A 194 -28.43 14.73 -3.30
N LEU A 195 -29.69 14.92 -2.88
CA LEU A 195 -30.48 13.92 -2.17
C LEU A 195 -31.62 13.45 -3.08
N MET A 196 -31.33 12.48 -3.93
CA MET A 196 -32.21 12.03 -5.01
C MET A 196 -32.01 10.53 -5.26
N GLU A 197 -33.07 9.85 -5.66
CA GLU A 197 -32.96 8.48 -6.16
C GLU A 197 -32.30 8.45 -7.55
N ARG A 198 -31.80 7.26 -7.95
CA ARG A 198 -31.21 7.05 -9.27
C ARG A 198 -32.19 7.44 -10.37
N SER A 199 -31.80 8.39 -11.20
CA SER A 199 -32.65 9.02 -12.22
C SER A 199 -31.80 9.76 -13.26
N LEU A 200 -32.41 10.23 -14.35
CA LEU A 200 -31.71 11.07 -15.34
C LEU A 200 -31.31 12.42 -14.73
N GLU A 201 -32.10 12.89 -13.76
CA GLU A 201 -31.96 14.15 -13.06
C GLU A 201 -30.67 14.21 -12.25
N ILE A 202 -30.14 13.09 -11.75
CA ILE A 202 -28.82 13.05 -11.10
C ILE A 202 -27.73 13.56 -12.04
N MET A 203 -27.74 13.15 -13.32
CA MET A 203 -26.72 13.56 -14.28
C MET A 203 -26.82 15.06 -14.59
N ILE A 204 -28.05 15.57 -14.67
CA ILE A 204 -28.30 17.02 -14.79
C ILE A 204 -27.78 17.75 -13.55
N GLY A 205 -28.07 17.23 -12.35
CA GLY A 205 -27.64 17.76 -11.06
C GLY A 205 -26.12 17.86 -10.95
N ILE A 206 -25.42 16.75 -11.23
CA ILE A 206 -23.95 16.69 -11.22
C ILE A 206 -23.36 17.72 -12.19
N LEU A 207 -23.82 17.74 -13.45
CA LEU A 207 -23.28 18.65 -14.45
C LEU A 207 -23.60 20.10 -14.15
N GLY A 208 -24.81 20.41 -13.69
CA GLY A 208 -25.21 21.76 -13.30
C GLY A 208 -24.37 22.30 -12.14
N ILE A 209 -24.09 21.47 -11.12
CA ILE A 209 -23.21 21.85 -10.01
C ILE A 209 -21.78 22.12 -10.50
N LEU A 210 -21.25 21.24 -11.35
CA LEU A 210 -19.90 21.39 -11.91
C LEU A 210 -19.77 22.64 -12.79
N LYS A 211 -20.76 22.92 -13.66
CA LYS A 211 -20.85 24.15 -14.48
C LYS A 211 -21.05 25.42 -13.65
N ALA A 212 -21.69 25.30 -12.48
CA ALA A 212 -21.75 26.38 -11.51
C ALA A 212 -20.40 26.65 -10.81
N GLY A 213 -19.45 25.71 -10.92
CA GLY A 213 -18.12 25.78 -10.30
C GLY A 213 -18.04 25.11 -8.93
N GLY A 214 -19.12 24.47 -8.47
CA GLY A 214 -19.18 23.78 -7.19
C GLY A 214 -18.76 22.30 -7.28
N ALA A 215 -18.58 21.70 -6.10
CA ALA A 215 -18.47 20.26 -5.93
C ALA A 215 -19.82 19.67 -5.53
N TYR A 216 -20.15 18.49 -6.04
CA TYR A 216 -21.37 17.77 -5.65
C TYR A 216 -21.07 16.74 -4.56
N MET A 217 -22.01 16.55 -3.64
CA MET A 217 -22.02 15.45 -2.68
C MET A 217 -23.32 14.66 -2.84
N PHE A 218 -23.23 13.42 -3.29
CA PHE A 218 -24.40 12.55 -3.40
C PHE A 218 -24.78 11.96 -2.03
N ILE A 219 -26.06 12.03 -1.70
CA ILE A 219 -26.66 11.45 -0.50
C ILE A 219 -27.78 10.52 -0.94
N ASP A 220 -27.70 9.26 -0.52
CA ASP A 220 -28.75 8.28 -0.75
C ASP A 220 -29.97 8.59 0.13
N PRO A 221 -31.18 8.77 -0.44
CA PRO A 221 -32.41 8.97 0.33
C PRO A 221 -32.74 7.84 1.31
N ASP A 222 -32.28 6.61 1.05
CA ASP A 222 -32.52 5.45 1.91
C ASP A 222 -31.67 5.45 3.18
N TYR A 223 -30.74 6.40 3.32
CA TYR A 223 -29.96 6.53 4.54
C TYR A 223 -30.81 6.98 5.75
N PRO A 224 -30.51 6.47 6.96
CA PRO A 224 -31.14 6.96 8.17
C PRO A 224 -30.99 8.48 8.30
N ARG A 225 -32.04 9.16 8.78
CA ARG A 225 -32.06 10.63 8.91
C ARG A 225 -30.86 11.20 9.65
N ASP A 226 -30.41 10.52 10.71
CA ASP A 226 -29.25 10.95 11.48
C ASP A 226 -27.96 10.97 10.65
N ARG A 227 -27.79 10.01 9.73
CA ARG A 227 -26.66 9.97 8.79
C ARG A 227 -26.74 11.11 7.77
N ILE A 228 -27.92 11.37 7.21
CA ILE A 228 -28.14 12.48 6.27
C ILE A 228 -27.82 13.81 6.97
N ASN A 229 -28.36 14.03 8.17
CA ASN A 229 -28.11 15.24 8.96
C ASN A 229 -26.63 15.41 9.30
N TYR A 230 -25.94 14.32 9.63
CA TYR A 230 -24.50 14.33 9.87
C TYR A 230 -23.71 14.75 8.62
N MET A 231 -23.99 14.14 7.46
CA MET A 231 -23.31 14.47 6.19
C MET A 231 -23.53 15.93 5.78
N LEU A 232 -24.75 16.46 5.90
CA LEU A 232 -25.05 17.86 5.59
C LEU A 232 -24.33 18.82 6.53
N LYS A 233 -24.28 18.51 7.83
CA LYS A 233 -23.61 19.34 8.82
C LYS A 233 -22.08 19.35 8.64
N ASP A 234 -21.49 18.19 8.39
CA ASP A 234 -20.03 18.03 8.25
C ASP A 234 -19.52 18.66 6.94
N SER A 235 -20.24 18.44 5.83
CA SER A 235 -19.90 19.01 4.51
C SER A 235 -20.08 20.53 4.43
N LYS A 236 -20.83 21.14 5.35
CA LYS A 236 -21.22 22.57 5.30
C LYS A 236 -21.90 22.95 3.99
N ALA A 237 -22.55 21.99 3.32
CA ALA A 237 -23.32 22.25 2.12
C ALA A 237 -24.42 23.27 2.42
N LYS A 238 -24.48 24.34 1.63
CA LYS A 238 -25.48 25.40 1.78
C LYS A 238 -26.73 25.14 0.94
N ASN A 239 -26.62 24.24 -0.02
CA ASN A 239 -27.66 23.93 -0.99
C ASN A 239 -27.90 22.42 -1.00
N LEU A 240 -29.17 22.05 -1.03
CA LEU A 240 -29.63 20.67 -1.13
C LEU A 240 -30.58 20.58 -2.33
N LEU A 241 -30.19 19.82 -3.33
CA LEU A 241 -31.00 19.50 -4.49
C LEU A 241 -31.75 18.19 -4.19
N VAL A 242 -33.05 18.20 -4.45
CA VAL A 242 -33.97 17.07 -4.26
C VAL A 242 -34.80 16.87 -5.52
N SER A 243 -35.29 15.65 -5.74
CA SER A 243 -36.16 15.26 -6.87
C SER A 243 -37.60 15.68 -6.66
#